data_AF-A0A6S5C532-F1
#
_entry.id   AF-A0A6S5C532-F1
#
_cell.length_a   1.000
_cell.length_b   1.000
_cell.length_c   1.000
_cell.angle_alpha   90.00
_cell.angle_beta   90.00
_cell.angle_gamma   90.00
#
_symmetry.space_group_name_H-M   'P 1'
#
loop_
_entity.id
_entity.type
_entity.pdbx_description
1 polymer ?
#
loop_
_entity_poly.entity_id
_entity_poly.type
_entity_poly.pdbx_seq_one_letter_code
_entity_poly.pdbx_strand_id
1 'polypeptide(L)'
;MGAELLLQTLAAPLGAALLSWRWPRLGYLWGALALWLVGSWLGGLYGIPAKAWQWLPLTLMAPAIAAQVSDLRSSLLLFAVFSALVWRQGLASVLASEPGIWLALLPAILWFGWSGLRGDSREGLGFALGFIWLALVIGIDGSLLIAQLAGALAAFAGFRALLATFVGIKVAPAGLALALAFVQMLAWQYVEVPLVVLLPVWLLPLLEWALRDKPWPLRWGALILLAAAGTGLSLWWVWPAASLY
;
A
#
# COMPACT_ATOMS: atom_id res chain seq x y z
N MET A 1 25.21 -6.47 -3.63
CA MET A 1 24.52 -5.72 -2.56
C MET A 1 22.98 -5.76 -2.64
N GLY A 2 22.34 -5.86 -3.82
CA GLY A 2 20.87 -5.79 -3.93
C GLY A 2 20.05 -6.95 -3.35
N ALA A 3 20.48 -8.21 -3.52
CA ALA A 3 19.70 -9.39 -3.08
C ALA A 3 19.65 -9.57 -1.55
N GLU A 4 20.73 -9.21 -0.85
CA GLU A 4 20.82 -9.29 0.61
C GLU A 4 19.95 -8.22 1.29
N LEU A 5 19.96 -7.00 0.76
CA LEU A 5 19.04 -5.93 1.16
C LEU A 5 17.57 -6.29 0.88
N LEU A 6 17.28 -6.96 -0.25
CA LEU A 6 15.95 -7.50 -0.54
C LEU A 6 15.53 -8.57 0.47
N LEU A 7 16.37 -9.56 0.77
CA LEU A 7 16.07 -10.60 1.75
C LEU A 7 15.87 -10.02 3.16
N GLN A 8 16.68 -9.02 3.55
CA GLN A 8 16.54 -8.32 4.83
C GLN A 8 15.22 -7.53 4.92
N THR A 9 14.83 -6.86 3.84
CA THR A 9 13.57 -6.08 3.79
C THR A 9 12.32 -6.96 3.65
N LEU A 10 12.47 -8.20 3.18
CA LEU A 10 11.37 -9.19 3.06
C LEU A 10 11.11 -9.99 4.35
N ALA A 11 12.10 -10.14 5.23
CA ALA A 11 11.99 -10.93 6.45
C ALA A 11 10.89 -10.41 7.39
N ALA A 12 10.80 -9.10 7.60
CA ALA A 12 9.79 -8.50 8.47
C ALA A 12 8.36 -8.62 7.89
N PRO A 13 8.10 -8.31 6.60
CA PRO A 13 6.82 -8.61 5.95
C PRO A 13 6.39 -10.07 6.02
N LEU A 14 7.33 -11.02 5.82
CA LEU A 14 7.07 -12.45 5.95
C LEU A 14 6.68 -12.80 7.39
N GLY A 15 7.44 -12.34 8.37
CA GLY A 15 7.14 -12.51 9.79
C GLY A 15 5.75 -11.96 10.14
N ALA A 16 5.42 -10.76 9.68
CA ALA A 16 4.10 -10.16 9.89
C ALA A 16 2.98 -10.98 9.24
N ALA A 17 3.19 -11.51 8.04
CA ALA A 17 2.22 -12.39 7.40
C ALA A 17 2.00 -13.68 8.18
N LEU A 18 3.06 -14.33 8.67
CA LEU A 18 2.98 -15.53 9.52
C LEU A 18 2.30 -15.26 10.86
N LEU A 19 2.62 -14.15 11.53
CA LEU A 19 1.93 -13.72 12.74
C LEU A 19 0.45 -13.40 12.47
N SER A 20 0.15 -12.86 11.29
CA SER A 20 -1.23 -12.61 10.87
C SER A 20 -2.00 -13.89 10.56
N TRP A 21 -1.33 -15.00 10.25
CA TRP A 21 -1.98 -16.31 10.17
C TRP A 21 -2.42 -16.79 11.55
N ARG A 22 -1.53 -16.70 12.54
CA ARG A 22 -1.83 -17.11 13.93
C ARG A 22 -2.85 -16.18 14.62
N TRP A 23 -2.80 -14.89 14.33
CA TRP A 23 -3.67 -13.84 14.87
C TRP A 23 -4.24 -12.93 13.77
N PRO A 24 -5.26 -13.39 13.01
CA PRO A 24 -5.81 -12.64 11.86
C PRO A 24 -6.33 -11.25 12.19
N ARG A 25 -6.91 -11.07 13.38
CA ARG A 25 -7.45 -9.78 13.86
C ARG A 25 -6.37 -8.71 14.03
N LEU A 26 -5.13 -9.12 14.28
CA LEU A 26 -3.98 -8.22 14.47
C LEU A 26 -3.13 -8.08 13.20
N GLY A 27 -3.58 -8.62 12.06
CA GLY A 27 -2.77 -8.69 10.85
C GLY A 27 -2.17 -7.36 10.40
N TYR A 28 -2.97 -6.29 10.42
CA TYR A 28 -2.48 -4.95 10.04
C TYR A 28 -1.61 -4.28 11.10
N LEU A 29 -1.75 -4.66 12.37
CA LEU A 29 -0.81 -4.23 13.42
C LEU A 29 0.55 -4.89 13.21
N TRP A 30 0.60 -6.18 12.88
CA TRP A 30 1.84 -6.84 12.49
C TRP A 30 2.45 -6.23 11.23
N GLY A 31 1.63 -5.89 10.24
CA GLY A 31 2.06 -5.18 9.04
C GLY A 31 2.66 -3.81 9.36
N ALA A 32 2.03 -3.02 10.24
CA ALA A 32 2.56 -1.73 10.69
C ALA A 32 3.92 -1.89 11.38
N LEU A 33 4.06 -2.87 12.29
CA LEU A 33 5.33 -3.17 12.95
C LEU A 33 6.41 -3.60 11.95
N ALA A 34 6.06 -4.43 10.96
CA ALA A 34 7.00 -4.81 9.91
C ALA A 34 7.48 -3.61 9.10
N LEU A 35 6.59 -2.70 8.71
CA LEU A 35 6.99 -1.48 8.00
C LEU A 35 7.81 -0.54 8.87
N TRP A 36 7.49 -0.43 10.15
CA TRP A 36 8.30 0.36 11.08
C TRP A 36 9.71 -0.23 11.23
N LEU A 37 9.85 -1.56 11.32
CA LEU A 37 11.14 -2.25 11.37
C LEU A 37 11.94 -2.04 10.07
N VAL A 38 11.31 -2.22 8.91
CA VAL A 38 11.95 -1.97 7.60
C VAL A 38 12.39 -0.51 7.50
N GLY A 39 11.50 0.42 7.84
CA GLY A 39 11.82 1.85 7.84
C GLY A 39 12.93 2.23 8.82
N SER A 40 12.96 1.62 10.01
CA SER A 40 14.01 1.85 11.01
C SER A 40 15.35 1.29 10.57
N TRP A 41 15.35 0.14 9.89
CA TRP A 41 16.55 -0.47 9.33
C TRP A 41 17.15 0.38 8.21
N LEU A 42 16.32 0.89 7.31
CA LEU A 42 16.75 1.60 6.11
C LEU A 42 17.01 3.09 6.36
N GLY A 43 16.24 3.74 7.24
CA GLY A 43 16.25 5.18 7.46
C GLY A 43 16.70 5.61 8.85
N GLY A 44 17.14 4.67 9.69
CA GLY A 44 17.50 4.87 11.10
C GLY A 44 16.31 4.73 12.04
N LEU A 45 16.58 4.26 13.27
CA LEU A 45 15.56 4.01 14.28
C LEU A 45 14.87 5.31 14.71
N TYR A 46 13.54 5.29 14.76
CA TYR A 46 12.73 6.44 15.17
C TYR A 46 11.58 6.00 16.08
N GLY A 47 11.38 6.77 17.17
CA GLY A 47 10.22 6.61 18.06
C GLY A 47 9.05 7.49 17.65
N ILE A 48 9.32 8.74 17.28
CA ILE A 48 8.32 9.72 16.82
C ILE A 48 8.60 10.04 15.34
N PRO A 49 7.62 9.91 14.43
CA PRO A 49 7.80 10.27 13.03
C PRO A 49 8.11 11.76 12.84
N ALA A 50 9.22 12.05 12.17
CA ALA A 50 9.66 13.39 11.77
C ALA A 50 9.68 13.59 10.25
N LYS A 51 9.88 12.51 9.48
CA LYS A 51 9.85 12.51 8.00
C LYS A 51 8.55 11.91 7.48
N ALA A 52 8.06 12.35 6.32
CA ALA A 52 6.79 11.89 5.77
C ALA A 52 6.68 10.36 5.66
N TRP A 53 7.71 9.68 5.17
CA TRP A 53 7.72 8.23 5.02
C TRP A 53 7.64 7.48 6.37
N GLN A 54 8.04 8.09 7.48
CA GLN A 54 7.95 7.49 8.83
C GLN A 54 6.50 7.39 9.33
N TRP A 55 5.57 8.09 8.70
CA TRP A 55 4.13 7.97 8.97
C TRP A 55 3.48 6.78 8.24
N LEU A 56 4.18 6.15 7.29
CA LEU A 56 3.65 5.04 6.50
C LEU A 56 3.16 3.86 7.36
N PRO A 57 3.83 3.42 8.45
CA PRO A 57 3.31 2.36 9.32
C PRO A 57 1.92 2.67 9.90
N LEU A 58 1.65 3.95 10.22
CA LEU A 58 0.37 4.37 10.79
C LEU A 58 -0.79 4.25 9.79
N THR A 59 -0.49 4.21 8.49
CA THR A 59 -1.51 3.94 7.45
C THR A 59 -2.12 2.55 7.56
N LEU A 60 -1.40 1.58 8.16
CA LEU A 60 -1.92 0.25 8.46
C LEU A 60 -2.56 0.17 9.87
N MET A 61 -2.17 1.05 10.79
CA MET A 61 -2.79 1.13 12.11
C MET A 61 -4.19 1.74 12.07
N ALA A 62 -4.41 2.78 11.27
CA ALA A 62 -5.72 3.42 11.14
C ALA A 62 -6.85 2.41 10.80
N PRO A 63 -6.74 1.54 9.78
CA PRO A 63 -7.74 0.51 9.52
C PRO A 63 -7.76 -0.59 10.58
N ALA A 64 -6.63 -0.91 11.23
CA ALA A 64 -6.61 -1.88 12.33
C ALA A 64 -7.44 -1.43 13.54
N ILE A 65 -7.40 -0.12 13.85
CA ILE A 65 -8.20 0.51 14.91
C ILE A 65 -9.66 0.61 14.49
N ALA A 66 -9.93 1.08 13.26
CA ALA A 66 -11.29 1.20 12.74
C ALA A 66 -12.03 -0.16 12.70
N ALA A 67 -11.30 -1.25 12.44
CA ALA A 67 -11.85 -2.61 12.42
C ALA A 67 -12.24 -3.16 13.81
N GLN A 68 -11.88 -2.48 14.91
CA GLN A 68 -12.32 -2.88 16.26
C GLN A 68 -13.77 -2.49 16.56
N VAL A 69 -14.37 -1.65 15.72
CA VAL A 69 -15.74 -1.17 15.89
C VAL A 69 -16.69 -1.96 15.00
N SER A 70 -17.80 -2.44 15.58
CA SER A 70 -18.78 -3.26 14.88
C SER A 70 -19.73 -2.46 13.98
N ASP A 71 -20.03 -1.21 14.35
CA ASP A 71 -20.87 -0.32 13.55
C ASP A 71 -20.08 0.30 12.39
N LEU A 72 -20.60 0.14 11.17
CA LEU A 72 -19.94 0.61 9.94
C LEU A 72 -19.77 2.13 9.94
N ARG A 73 -20.77 2.89 10.42
CA ARG A 73 -20.68 4.37 10.42
C ARG A 73 -19.58 4.83 11.35
N SER A 74 -19.54 4.29 12.55
CA SER A 74 -18.51 4.57 13.55
C SER A 74 -17.13 4.12 13.08
N SER A 75 -17.02 2.94 12.45
CA SER A 75 -15.77 2.44 11.85
C SER A 75 -15.25 3.35 10.74
N LEU A 76 -16.13 3.77 9.82
CA LEU A 76 -15.79 4.68 8.73
C LEU A 76 -15.38 6.06 9.24
N LEU A 77 -16.07 6.59 10.25
CA LEU A 77 -15.72 7.85 10.88
C LEU A 77 -14.35 7.78 11.53
N LEU A 78 -14.07 6.72 12.31
CA LEU A 78 -12.74 6.52 12.90
C LEU A 78 -11.67 6.38 11.83
N PHE A 79 -11.93 5.59 10.78
CA PHE A 79 -11.01 5.45 9.66
C PHE A 79 -10.72 6.81 9.02
N ALA A 80 -11.74 7.59 8.70
CA ALA A 80 -11.58 8.91 8.09
C ALA A 80 -10.79 9.87 8.98
N VAL A 81 -11.10 9.92 10.29
CA VAL A 81 -10.40 10.79 11.26
C VAL A 81 -8.93 10.39 11.39
N PHE A 82 -8.63 9.10 11.64
CA PHE A 82 -7.24 8.65 11.77
C PHE A 82 -6.47 8.80 10.46
N SER A 83 -7.10 8.51 9.33
CA SER A 83 -6.49 8.72 8.01
C SER A 83 -6.15 10.18 7.79
N ALA A 84 -7.07 11.10 8.10
CA ALA A 84 -6.83 12.53 7.97
C ALA A 84 -5.73 13.03 8.90
N LEU A 85 -5.61 12.48 10.12
CA LEU A 85 -4.51 12.79 11.02
C LEU A 85 -3.16 12.32 10.46
N VAL A 86 -3.08 11.07 10.00
CA VAL A 86 -1.86 10.54 9.35
C VAL A 86 -1.51 11.37 8.10
N TRP A 87 -2.52 11.73 7.31
CA TRP A 87 -2.36 12.53 6.10
C TRP A 87 -1.82 13.93 6.42
N ARG A 88 -2.47 14.62 7.37
CA ARG A 88 -2.08 15.96 7.80
C ARG A 88 -0.65 15.98 8.31
N GLN A 89 -0.29 15.03 9.17
CA GLN A 89 1.03 15.02 9.81
C GLN A 89 2.12 14.52 8.87
N GLY A 90 1.83 13.51 8.06
CA GLY A 90 2.76 12.94 7.09
C GLY A 90 3.06 13.87 5.92
N LEU A 91 2.09 14.64 5.46
CA LEU A 91 2.21 15.51 4.29
C LEU A 91 2.12 17.01 4.65
N ALA A 92 2.30 17.37 5.92
CA ALA A 92 2.18 18.73 6.44
C ALA A 92 2.96 19.77 5.62
N SER A 93 4.18 19.39 5.21
CA SER A 93 5.08 20.23 4.42
C SER A 93 4.52 20.65 3.07
N VAL A 94 3.66 19.83 2.46
CA VAL A 94 3.11 20.10 1.12
C VAL A 94 1.67 20.57 1.17
N LEU A 95 0.92 20.21 2.21
CA LEU A 95 -0.48 20.63 2.37
C LEU A 95 -0.67 22.15 2.45
N ALA A 96 0.37 22.89 2.86
CA ALA A 96 0.33 24.35 2.89
C ALA A 96 0.39 24.98 1.48
N SER A 97 1.15 24.37 0.56
CA SER A 97 1.30 24.85 -0.82
C SER A 97 0.27 24.25 -1.77
N GLU A 98 -0.12 23.00 -1.54
CA GLU A 98 -0.98 22.21 -2.45
C GLU A 98 -2.15 21.57 -1.67
N PRO A 99 -3.18 22.36 -1.32
CA PRO A 99 -4.31 21.86 -0.54
C PRO A 99 -5.11 20.78 -1.29
N GLY A 100 -4.99 20.71 -2.62
CA GLY A 100 -5.63 19.70 -3.46
C GLY A 100 -5.21 18.25 -3.13
N ILE A 101 -4.08 18.05 -2.44
CA ILE A 101 -3.60 16.73 -1.99
C ILE A 101 -4.61 16.03 -1.07
N TRP A 102 -5.47 16.77 -0.37
CA TRP A 102 -6.57 16.17 0.39
C TRP A 102 -7.50 15.30 -0.47
N LEU A 103 -7.65 15.61 -1.76
CA LEU A 103 -8.47 14.82 -2.68
C LEU A 103 -7.89 13.42 -2.91
N ALA A 104 -6.56 13.25 -2.81
CA ALA A 104 -5.93 11.95 -2.96
C ALA A 104 -6.18 11.00 -1.77
N LEU A 105 -6.73 11.51 -0.66
CA LEU A 105 -7.23 10.67 0.44
C LEU A 105 -8.61 10.06 0.14
N LEU A 106 -9.43 10.72 -0.69
CA LEU A 106 -10.81 10.29 -0.96
C LEU A 106 -10.91 8.87 -1.52
N PRO A 107 -10.07 8.42 -2.48
CA PRO A 107 -10.10 7.04 -2.96
C PRO A 107 -9.99 6.02 -1.82
N ALA A 108 -9.13 6.25 -0.82
CA ALA A 108 -8.98 5.34 0.31
C ALA A 108 -10.22 5.29 1.20
N ILE A 109 -10.83 6.44 1.50
CA ILE A 109 -12.06 6.53 2.32
C ILE A 109 -13.23 5.89 1.59
N LEU A 110 -13.42 6.23 0.31
CA LEU A 110 -14.47 5.67 -0.53
C LEU A 110 -14.31 4.16 -0.68
N TRP A 111 -13.09 3.69 -0.90
CA TRP A 111 -12.79 2.25 -0.98
C TRP A 111 -13.17 1.54 0.31
N PHE A 112 -12.72 2.04 1.47
CA PHE A 112 -13.01 1.44 2.77
C PHE A 112 -14.53 1.33 3.03
N GLY A 113 -15.28 2.42 2.78
CA GLY A 113 -16.73 2.42 2.92
C GLY A 113 -17.43 1.48 1.93
N TRP A 114 -16.99 1.48 0.67
CA TRP A 114 -17.54 0.62 -0.38
C TRP A 114 -17.36 -0.86 -0.05
N SER A 115 -16.15 -1.28 0.35
CA SER A 115 -15.87 -2.65 0.77
C SER A 115 -16.65 -3.06 2.03
N GLY A 116 -16.87 -2.12 2.95
CA GLY A 116 -17.66 -2.37 4.15
C GLY A 116 -19.14 -2.65 3.85
N LEU A 117 -19.69 -1.99 2.82
CA LEU A 117 -21.09 -2.16 2.40
C LEU A 117 -21.32 -3.35 1.48
N ARG A 118 -20.42 -3.57 0.51
CA ARG A 118 -20.61 -4.51 -0.60
C ARG A 118 -19.81 -5.81 -0.45
N GLY A 119 -19.00 -5.92 0.58
CA GLY A 119 -18.03 -6.99 0.75
C GLY A 119 -16.71 -6.69 0.03
N ASP A 120 -15.63 -7.14 0.63
CA ASP A 120 -14.26 -6.93 0.17
C ASP A 120 -13.80 -8.02 -0.82
N SER A 121 -12.67 -7.80 -1.49
CA SER A 121 -11.97 -8.89 -2.17
C SER A 121 -11.49 -9.93 -1.16
N ARG A 122 -11.39 -11.20 -1.59
CA ARG A 122 -10.97 -12.31 -0.73
C ARG A 122 -9.47 -12.30 -0.43
N GLU A 123 -8.63 -11.74 -1.31
CA GLU A 123 -7.19 -12.03 -1.32
C GLU A 123 -6.31 -10.78 -1.11
N GLY A 124 -6.55 -9.70 -1.85
CA GLY A 124 -5.75 -8.48 -1.80
C GLY A 124 -4.58 -8.44 -2.79
N LEU A 125 -4.62 -9.27 -3.84
CA LEU A 125 -3.54 -9.36 -4.83
C LEU A 125 -3.39 -8.06 -5.65
N GLY A 126 -4.49 -7.34 -5.89
CA GLY A 126 -4.49 -6.07 -6.60
C GLY A 126 -3.69 -4.99 -5.85
N PHE A 127 -3.78 -4.96 -4.52
CA PHE A 127 -2.92 -4.09 -3.72
C PHE A 127 -1.46 -4.51 -3.75
N ALA A 128 -1.17 -5.82 -3.66
CA ALA A 128 0.20 -6.33 -3.73
C ALA A 128 0.87 -5.93 -5.05
N LEU A 129 0.20 -6.17 -6.19
CA LEU A 129 0.67 -5.78 -7.51
C LEU A 129 0.75 -4.25 -7.66
N GLY A 130 -0.16 -3.51 -7.04
CA GLY A 130 -0.12 -2.05 -7.07
C GLY A 130 1.09 -1.47 -6.35
N PHE A 131 1.46 -2.05 -5.21
CA PHE A 131 2.69 -1.69 -4.51
C PHE A 131 3.94 -2.12 -5.28
N ILE A 132 3.92 -3.25 -5.99
CA ILE A 132 5.04 -3.65 -6.88
C ILE A 132 5.21 -2.63 -8.01
N TRP A 133 4.11 -2.25 -8.66
CA TRP A 133 4.12 -1.23 -9.70
C TRP A 133 4.74 0.08 -9.15
N LEU A 134 4.24 0.58 -8.02
CA LEU A 134 4.79 1.80 -7.40
C LEU A 134 6.27 1.65 -7.03
N ALA A 135 6.67 0.53 -6.44
CA ALA A 135 8.07 0.27 -6.08
C ALA A 135 9.01 0.34 -7.30
N LEU A 136 8.58 -0.22 -8.44
CA LEU A 136 9.37 -0.21 -9.67
C LEU A 136 9.50 1.20 -10.26
N VAL A 137 8.39 1.94 -10.34
CA VAL A 137 8.39 3.33 -10.85
C VAL A 137 9.25 4.24 -9.95
N ILE A 138 9.06 4.17 -8.64
CA ILE A 138 9.79 4.97 -7.66
C ILE A 138 11.29 4.60 -7.62
N GLY A 139 11.60 3.31 -7.79
CA GLY A 139 12.96 2.81 -7.74
C GLY A 139 13.81 3.27 -8.92
N ILE A 140 13.20 3.41 -10.11
CA ILE A 140 13.87 3.93 -11.30
C ILE A 140 14.09 5.45 -11.21
N ASP A 141 13.14 6.16 -10.61
CA ASP A 141 13.10 7.63 -10.66
C ASP A 141 13.72 8.34 -9.44
N GLY A 142 14.19 7.60 -8.43
CA GLY A 142 15.25 8.12 -7.56
C GLY A 142 15.16 7.91 -6.05
N SER A 143 14.12 7.27 -5.51
CA SER A 143 14.04 7.01 -4.05
C SER A 143 14.09 5.53 -3.70
N LEU A 144 15.30 5.02 -3.43
CA LEU A 144 15.49 3.62 -3.00
C LEU A 144 14.73 3.30 -1.71
N LEU A 145 14.70 4.23 -0.75
CA LEU A 145 14.01 4.04 0.53
C LEU A 145 12.49 3.88 0.34
N ILE A 146 11.86 4.76 -0.43
CA ILE A 146 10.42 4.71 -0.68
C ILE A 146 10.08 3.47 -1.53
N ALA A 147 10.92 3.13 -2.52
CA ALA A 147 10.77 1.92 -3.32
C ALA A 147 10.82 0.65 -2.43
N GLN A 148 11.73 0.59 -1.46
CA GLN A 148 11.83 -0.54 -0.54
C GLN A 148 10.66 -0.61 0.43
N LEU A 149 10.14 0.51 0.91
CA LEU A 149 8.92 0.55 1.72
C LEU A 149 7.68 0.10 0.93
N ALA A 150 7.55 0.54 -0.32
CA ALA A 150 6.53 0.04 -1.24
C ALA A 150 6.71 -1.46 -1.51
N GLY A 151 7.94 -1.93 -1.71
CA GLY A 151 8.26 -3.35 -1.84
C GLY A 151 7.91 -4.18 -0.60
N ALA A 152 8.12 -3.64 0.61
CA ALA A 152 7.73 -4.28 1.86
C ALA A 152 6.19 -4.38 2.00
N LEU A 153 5.46 -3.33 1.60
CA LEU A 153 4.01 -3.34 1.50
C LEU A 153 3.51 -4.38 0.49
N ALA A 154 4.15 -4.45 -0.69
CA ALA A 154 3.88 -5.46 -1.71
C ALA A 154 4.06 -6.89 -1.16
N ALA A 155 5.18 -7.14 -0.49
CA ALA A 155 5.47 -8.45 0.10
C ALA A 155 4.44 -8.81 1.17
N PHE A 156 4.12 -7.88 2.08
CA PHE A 156 3.11 -8.10 3.12
C PHE A 156 1.73 -8.39 2.52
N ALA A 157 1.28 -7.59 1.55
CA ALA A 157 0.01 -7.80 0.86
C ALA A 157 -0.01 -9.11 0.06
N GLY A 158 1.09 -9.44 -0.62
CA GLY A 158 1.26 -10.66 -1.40
C GLY A 158 1.22 -11.92 -0.55
N PHE A 159 1.94 -11.96 0.57
CA PHE A 159 1.88 -13.09 1.50
C PHE A 159 0.49 -13.24 2.11
N ARG A 160 -0.21 -12.15 2.41
CA ARG A 160 -1.61 -12.21 2.87
C ARG A 160 -2.54 -12.75 1.78
N ALA A 161 -2.35 -12.35 0.53
CA ALA A 161 -3.09 -12.91 -0.60
C ALA A 161 -2.86 -14.42 -0.74
N LEU A 162 -1.60 -14.88 -0.64
CA LEU A 162 -1.27 -16.30 -0.66
C LEU A 162 -1.93 -17.07 0.50
N LEU A 163 -1.92 -16.52 1.71
CA LEU A 163 -2.61 -17.11 2.86
C LEU A 163 -4.13 -17.17 2.65
N ALA A 164 -4.72 -16.15 2.03
CA ALA A 164 -6.15 -16.17 1.69
C ALA A 164 -6.48 -17.27 0.68
N THR A 165 -5.70 -17.37 -0.40
CA THR A 165 -5.95 -18.31 -1.49
C THR A 165 -5.69 -19.76 -1.10
N PHE A 166 -4.55 -20.04 -0.44
CA PHE A 166 -4.09 -21.41 -0.20
C PHE A 166 -4.44 -21.93 1.19
N VAL A 167 -4.65 -21.04 2.18
CA VAL A 167 -4.97 -21.43 3.57
C VAL A 167 -6.40 -21.04 3.95
N GLY A 168 -7.10 -20.25 3.12
CA GLY A 168 -8.51 -19.90 3.34
C GLY A 168 -8.73 -18.85 4.44
N ILE A 169 -7.70 -18.09 4.81
CA ILE A 169 -7.82 -17.03 5.81
C ILE A 169 -8.61 -15.87 5.23
N LYS A 170 -9.58 -15.34 5.98
CA LYS A 170 -10.24 -14.09 5.62
C LYS A 170 -9.28 -12.92 5.77
N VAL A 171 -8.94 -12.28 4.64
CA VAL A 171 -8.20 -11.03 4.57
C VAL A 171 -9.19 -9.90 4.31
N ALA A 172 -8.90 -8.70 4.83
CA ALA A 172 -9.71 -7.49 4.61
C ALA A 172 -8.87 -6.46 3.84
N PRO A 173 -8.54 -6.69 2.56
CA PRO A 173 -7.59 -5.89 1.79
C PRO A 173 -7.93 -4.39 1.72
N ALA A 174 -9.16 -3.98 2.01
CA ALA A 174 -9.54 -2.57 2.17
C ALA A 174 -8.61 -1.78 3.11
N GLY A 175 -8.01 -2.42 4.11
CA GLY A 175 -7.03 -1.79 5.00
C GLY A 175 -5.73 -1.34 4.32
N LEU A 176 -5.46 -1.79 3.08
CA LEU A 176 -4.28 -1.38 2.31
C LEU A 176 -4.51 -0.09 1.51
N ALA A 177 -5.76 0.39 1.40
CA ALA A 177 -6.11 1.53 0.56
C ALA A 177 -5.45 2.84 1.03
N LEU A 178 -5.37 3.07 2.34
CA LEU A 178 -4.69 4.24 2.89
C LEU A 178 -3.18 4.18 2.62
N ALA A 179 -2.56 3.01 2.78
CA ALA A 179 -1.15 2.82 2.48
C ALA A 179 -0.87 3.07 0.99
N LEU A 180 -1.74 2.61 0.09
CA LEU A 180 -1.62 2.86 -1.35
C LEU A 180 -1.67 4.35 -1.69
N ALA A 181 -2.70 5.06 -1.19
CA ALA A 181 -2.83 6.50 -1.36
C ALA A 181 -1.61 7.25 -0.83
N PHE A 182 -1.12 6.86 0.35
CA PHE A 182 0.01 7.52 0.99
C PHE A 182 1.32 7.30 0.22
N VAL A 183 1.60 6.08 -0.25
CA VAL A 183 2.79 5.80 -1.08
C VAL A 183 2.73 6.58 -2.40
N GLN A 184 1.57 6.73 -3.03
CA GLN A 184 1.41 7.57 -4.21
C GLN A 184 1.78 9.02 -3.91
N MET A 185 1.35 9.58 -2.76
CA MET A 185 1.71 10.95 -2.41
C MET A 185 3.19 11.09 -2.04
N LEU A 186 3.79 10.08 -1.41
CA LEU A 186 5.24 10.07 -1.19
C LEU A 186 6.00 10.04 -2.52
N ALA A 187 5.55 9.27 -3.49
CA ALA A 187 6.14 9.24 -4.84
C ALA A 187 6.01 10.60 -5.53
N TRP A 188 4.82 11.18 -5.51
CA TRP A 188 4.57 12.49 -6.11
C TRP A 188 5.39 13.61 -5.42
N GLN A 189 5.52 13.58 -4.08
CA GLN A 189 6.26 14.60 -3.33
C GLN A 189 7.79 14.48 -3.47
N TYR A 190 8.33 13.26 -3.34
CA TYR A 190 9.78 13.06 -3.16
C TYR A 190 10.49 12.58 -4.41
N VAL A 191 9.73 12.08 -5.38
CA VAL A 191 10.25 11.52 -6.64
C VAL A 191 9.70 12.32 -7.82
N GLU A 192 8.78 13.27 -7.56
CA GLU A 192 8.19 14.16 -8.57
C GLU A 192 7.46 13.42 -9.71
N VAL A 193 7.08 12.16 -9.47
CA VAL A 193 6.35 11.34 -10.46
C VAL A 193 4.96 11.94 -10.68
N PRO A 194 4.56 12.25 -11.93
CA PRO A 194 3.25 12.82 -12.22
C PRO A 194 2.09 11.93 -11.76
N LEU A 195 1.03 12.53 -11.20
CA LEU A 195 -0.16 11.79 -10.75
C LEU A 195 -0.82 10.97 -11.86
N VAL A 196 -0.75 11.41 -13.12
CA VAL A 196 -1.27 10.64 -14.27
C VAL A 196 -0.61 9.27 -14.42
N VAL A 197 0.64 9.13 -13.96
CA VAL A 197 1.39 7.86 -13.93
C VAL A 197 1.04 7.04 -12.69
N LEU A 198 0.79 7.69 -11.55
CA LEU A 198 0.56 7.03 -10.27
C LEU A 198 -0.89 6.56 -10.06
N LEU A 199 -1.88 7.36 -10.49
CA LEU A 199 -3.31 7.10 -10.29
C LEU A 199 -3.81 5.78 -10.92
N PRO A 200 -3.34 5.36 -12.13
CA PRO A 200 -3.75 4.10 -12.74
C PRO A 200 -3.52 2.85 -11.87
N VAL A 201 -2.64 2.92 -10.87
CA VAL A 201 -2.42 1.82 -9.92
C VAL A 201 -3.71 1.38 -9.22
N TRP A 202 -4.67 2.29 -9.00
CA TRP A 202 -5.99 1.97 -8.42
C TRP A 202 -6.83 1.03 -9.28
N LEU A 203 -6.53 0.90 -10.58
CA LEU A 203 -7.22 -0.05 -11.45
C LEU A 203 -7.02 -1.50 -11.00
N LEU A 204 -5.91 -1.82 -10.31
CA LEU A 204 -5.65 -3.17 -9.81
C LEU A 204 -6.62 -3.60 -8.71
N PRO A 205 -6.76 -2.89 -7.57
CA PRO A 205 -7.76 -3.25 -6.57
C PRO A 205 -9.19 -3.17 -7.13
N LEU A 206 -9.50 -2.21 -8.01
CA LEU A 206 -10.80 -2.12 -8.68
C LEU A 206 -11.10 -3.36 -9.53
N LEU A 207 -10.14 -3.79 -10.36
CA LEU A 207 -10.26 -4.99 -11.19
C LEU A 207 -10.36 -6.24 -10.34
N GLU A 208 -9.58 -6.35 -9.27
CA GLU A 208 -9.65 -7.48 -8.34
C GLU A 208 -11.05 -7.60 -7.74
N TRP A 209 -11.61 -6.48 -7.27
CA TRP A 209 -12.96 -6.44 -6.73
C TRP A 209 -14.03 -6.76 -7.78
N ALA A 210 -13.88 -6.28 -9.01
CA ALA A 210 -14.80 -6.59 -10.11
C ALA A 210 -14.77 -8.08 -10.50
N LEU A 211 -13.61 -8.72 -10.38
CA LEU A 211 -13.40 -10.14 -10.68
C LEU A 211 -13.55 -11.05 -9.44
N ARG A 212 -14.08 -10.54 -8.31
CA ARG A 212 -14.10 -11.29 -7.04
C ARG A 212 -14.84 -12.63 -7.11
N ASP A 213 -15.85 -12.73 -7.98
CA ASP A 213 -16.66 -13.94 -8.18
C ASP A 213 -16.13 -14.86 -9.30
N LYS A 214 -15.01 -14.50 -9.92
CA LYS A 214 -14.36 -15.29 -10.98
C LYS A 214 -13.34 -16.28 -10.39
N PRO A 215 -13.02 -17.38 -11.10
CA PRO A 215 -12.02 -18.33 -10.64
C PRO A 215 -10.63 -17.67 -10.55
N TRP A 216 -9.83 -18.12 -9.60
CA TRP A 216 -8.54 -17.50 -9.28
C TRP A 216 -7.57 -17.40 -10.47
N PRO A 217 -7.46 -18.36 -11.42
CA PRO A 217 -6.50 -18.23 -12.52
C PRO A 217 -6.85 -17.07 -13.46
N LEU A 218 -8.15 -16.88 -13.73
CA LEU A 218 -8.64 -15.78 -14.57
C LEU A 218 -8.40 -14.43 -13.88
N ARG A 219 -8.74 -14.34 -12.59
CA ARG A 219 -8.54 -13.11 -11.80
C ARG A 219 -7.06 -12.74 -11.73
N TRP A 220 -6.20 -13.70 -11.39
CA TRP A 220 -4.76 -13.48 -11.27
C TRP A 220 -4.14 -13.14 -12.62
N GLY A 221 -4.49 -13.87 -13.68
CA GLY A 221 -4.03 -13.59 -15.03
C GLY A 221 -4.37 -12.17 -15.48
N ALA A 222 -5.62 -11.73 -15.27
CA ALA A 222 -6.05 -10.37 -15.60
C ALA A 222 -5.30 -9.30 -14.79
N LEU A 223 -5.09 -9.53 -13.48
CA LEU A 223 -4.35 -8.62 -12.62
C LEU A 223 -2.87 -8.52 -12.99
N ILE A 224 -2.22 -9.65 -13.28
CA ILE A 224 -0.82 -9.71 -13.70
C ILE A 224 -0.64 -9.00 -15.05
N LEU A 225 -1.54 -9.24 -16.01
CA LEU A 225 -1.52 -8.56 -17.30
C LEU A 225 -1.66 -7.05 -17.16
N LEU A 226 -2.62 -6.59 -16.34
CA LEU A 226 -2.80 -5.17 -16.07
C LEU A 226 -1.58 -4.56 -15.35
N ALA A 227 -1.02 -5.26 -14.36
CA ALA A 227 0.16 -4.80 -13.63
C ALA A 227 1.38 -4.70 -14.56
N ALA A 228 1.61 -5.70 -15.42
CA ALA A 228 2.71 -5.69 -16.37
C ALA A 228 2.57 -4.56 -17.41
N ALA A 229 1.39 -4.41 -18.01
CA ALA A 229 1.11 -3.36 -18.98
C ALA A 229 1.20 -1.97 -18.34
N GLY A 230 0.58 -1.78 -17.18
CA GLY A 230 0.57 -0.53 -16.44
C GLY A 230 1.96 -0.11 -15.97
N THR A 231 2.73 -1.06 -15.43
CA THR A 231 4.14 -0.81 -15.05
C THR A 231 4.95 -0.43 -16.28
N GLY A 232 4.87 -1.18 -17.39
CA GLY A 232 5.61 -0.88 -18.62
C GLY A 232 5.30 0.52 -19.18
N LEU A 233 4.02 0.90 -19.23
CA LEU A 233 3.60 2.25 -19.66
C LEU A 233 4.10 3.34 -18.71
N SER A 234 4.04 3.09 -17.40
CA SER A 234 4.50 4.05 -16.40
C SER A 234 6.00 4.26 -16.45
N LEU A 235 6.75 3.16 -16.60
CA LEU A 235 8.19 3.20 -16.79
C LEU A 235 8.57 3.91 -18.07
N TRP A 236 7.81 3.77 -19.15
CA TRP A 236 8.05 4.52 -20.39
C TRP A 236 7.95 6.04 -20.18
N TRP A 237 7.00 6.49 -19.36
CA TRP A 237 6.79 7.91 -19.04
C TRP A 237 7.86 8.50 -18.12
N VAL A 238 8.39 7.67 -17.23
CA VAL A 238 9.32 8.05 -16.18
C VAL A 238 10.77 7.67 -16.54
N TRP A 239 10.97 7.03 -17.69
CA TRP A 239 12.28 6.58 -18.13
C TRP A 239 13.23 7.78 -18.24
N PRO A 240 14.35 7.81 -17.49
CA PRO A 240 15.27 8.92 -17.57
C PRO A 240 15.86 8.97 -18.98
N ALA A 241 15.69 10.10 -19.68
CA ALA A 241 16.36 10.33 -20.97
C ALA A 241 17.90 10.20 -20.85
N ALA A 242 18.44 10.32 -19.63
CA ALA A 242 19.86 10.17 -19.32
C ALA A 242 20.35 8.72 -19.11
N SER A 243 19.48 7.70 -19.06
CA SER A 243 19.92 6.32 -18.75
C SER A 243 20.50 5.55 -19.95
N LEU A 244 20.75 6.24 -21.07
CA LEU A 244 21.39 5.71 -22.28
C LEU A 244 22.88 6.10 -22.39
N TYR A 245 23.47 6.67 -21.33
CA TYR A 245 24.90 7.00 -21.25
C TYR A 245 25.58 6.26 -20.09
#